data_AF-A0A1H0KB92-F1
#
_entry.id   AF-A0A1H0KB92-F1
#
_cell.length_a   1.000
_cell.length_b   1.000
_cell.length_c   1.000
_cell.angle_alpha   90.00
_cell.angle_beta   90.00
_cell.angle_gamma   90.00
#
_symmetry.space_group_name_H-M   'P 1'
#
loop_
_entity.id
_entity.type
_entity.pdbx_description
1 polymer ?
#
loop_
_entity_poly.entity_id
_entity_poly.type
_entity_poly.pdbx_seq_one_letter_code
_entity_poly.pdbx_strand_id
1 'polypeptide(L)'
;MSASPLNPNDFAYGDPDKLRAHIAELMALVSMRANMVGDYAVLRDDAGLKYSMRCAAAEFRAALNLLGDLTEQTDRDRQRDQSARAPRTYSNPEARL
;
A
#
# COMPACT_ATOMS: atom_id res chain seq x y z
N MET A 1 21.48 -28.48 15.88
CA MET A 1 20.38 -27.78 15.20
C MET A 1 20.78 -26.32 15.08
N SER A 2 21.24 -25.88 13.90
CA SER A 2 21.60 -24.47 13.68
C SER A 2 20.31 -23.66 13.52
N ALA A 3 20.03 -22.78 14.47
CA ALA A 3 18.96 -21.81 14.32
C ALA A 3 19.37 -20.84 13.21
N SER A 4 18.63 -20.84 12.09
CA SER A 4 18.77 -19.80 11.07
C SER A 4 18.55 -18.45 11.76
N PRO A 5 19.47 -17.48 11.60
CA PRO A 5 19.24 -16.15 12.13
C PRO A 5 18.03 -15.58 11.39
N LEU A 6 16.93 -15.35 12.11
CA LEU A 6 15.78 -14.61 11.61
C LEU A 6 16.32 -13.25 11.13
N ASN A 7 16.39 -13.04 9.82
CA ASN A 7 16.81 -11.76 9.27
C ASN A 7 15.70 -10.76 9.61
N PRO A 8 15.98 -9.68 10.35
CA PRO A 8 14.95 -8.69 10.69
C PRO A 8 14.27 -8.08 9.47
N ASN A 9 14.92 -8.16 8.29
CA ASN A 9 14.38 -7.73 7.01
C ASN A 9 13.38 -8.72 6.37
N ASP A 10 13.28 -9.96 6.88
CA ASP A 10 12.29 -10.96 6.41
C ASP A 10 10.93 -10.79 7.08
N PHE A 11 10.85 -9.96 8.14
CA PHE A 11 9.57 -9.46 8.64
C PHE A 11 9.07 -8.37 7.69
N ALA A 12 8.62 -8.78 6.51
CA ALA A 12 7.94 -7.91 5.56
C ALA A 12 6.64 -7.41 6.18
N TYR A 13 6.73 -6.34 6.96
CA TYR A 13 5.64 -5.39 7.09
C TYR A 13 5.34 -4.88 5.68
N GLY A 14 4.20 -5.31 5.11
CA GLY A 14 3.75 -4.86 3.80
C GLY A 14 4.09 -5.82 2.67
N ASP A 15 3.29 -6.88 2.55
CA ASP A 15 3.07 -7.51 1.25
C ASP A 15 2.24 -6.53 0.40
N PRO A 16 2.74 -6.06 -0.77
CA PRO A 16 2.00 -5.16 -1.64
C PRO A 16 0.58 -5.66 -1.98
N ASP A 17 0.38 -6.98 -2.06
CA ASP A 17 -0.94 -7.55 -2.34
C ASP A 17 -1.88 -7.42 -1.14
N LYS A 18 -1.38 -7.51 0.09
CA LYS A 18 -2.17 -7.24 1.30
C LYS A 18 -2.55 -5.77 1.41
N LEU A 19 -1.65 -4.85 1.04
CA LEU A 19 -1.98 -3.43 0.98
C LEU A 19 -3.06 -3.14 -0.05
N ARG A 20 -2.97 -3.74 -1.25
CA ARG A 20 -4.01 -3.63 -2.28
C ARG A 20 -5.35 -4.17 -1.80
N ALA A 21 -5.35 -5.34 -1.16
CA ALA A 21 -6.56 -5.93 -0.59
C ALA A 21 -7.20 -5.01 0.46
N HIS A 22 -6.38 -4.46 1.36
CA HIS A 22 -6.89 -3.58 2.41
C HIS A 22 -7.40 -2.24 1.88
N ILE A 23 -6.74 -1.67 0.86
CA ILE A 23 -7.27 -0.51 0.13
C ILE A 23 -8.64 -0.84 -0.49
N ALA A 24 -8.80 -2.01 -1.10
CA ALA A 24 -10.08 -2.42 -1.68
C ALA A 24 -11.19 -2.55 -0.63
N GLU A 25 -10.89 -3.09 0.55
CA GLU A 25 -11.82 -3.16 1.67
C GLU A 25 -12.27 -1.77 2.15
N LEU A 26 -11.34 -0.83 2.31
CA LEU A 26 -11.67 0.55 2.67
C LEU A 26 -12.52 1.23 1.59
N MET A 27 -12.23 0.99 0.32
CA MET A 27 -13.05 1.54 -0.78
C MET A 27 -14.44 0.92 -0.84
N ALA A 28 -14.62 -0.34 -0.43
CA ALA A 28 -15.94 -0.94 -0.28
C ALA A 28 -16.75 -0.25 0.82
N LEU A 29 -16.12 0.10 1.95
CA LEU A 29 -16.76 0.90 3.01
C LEU A 29 -17.14 2.30 2.50
N VAL A 30 -16.24 2.98 1.78
CA VAL A 30 -16.53 4.29 1.18
C VAL A 30 -17.72 4.21 0.22
N SER A 31 -17.80 3.16 -0.60
CA SER A 31 -18.94 2.94 -1.50
C SER A 31 -20.25 2.75 -0.73
N MET A 32 -20.23 1.95 0.34
CA MET A 32 -21.39 1.79 1.23
C MET A 32 -21.81 3.13 1.83
N ARG A 33 -20.87 3.91 2.35
CA ARG A 33 -21.14 5.24 2.93
C ARG A 33 -21.69 6.22 1.89
N ALA A 34 -21.20 6.18 0.66
CA ALA A 34 -21.68 7.04 -0.42
C ALA A 34 -23.16 6.75 -0.75
N ASN A 35 -23.57 5.48 -0.74
CA ASN A 35 -24.98 5.12 -0.89
C ASN A 35 -25.83 5.69 0.26
N MET A 36 -25.38 5.52 1.52
CA MET A 36 -26.06 6.08 2.69
C MET A 36 -26.19 7.61 2.62
N VAL A 37 -25.15 8.30 2.13
CA VAL A 37 -25.18 9.76 1.90
C VAL A 37 -26.30 10.14 0.93
N GLY A 38 -26.45 9.38 -0.17
CA GLY A 38 -27.55 9.57 -1.11
C GLY A 38 -28.93 9.40 -0.46
N ASP A 39 -29.11 8.32 0.31
CA ASP A 39 -30.37 8.02 0.99
C ASP A 39 -30.73 9.13 2.01
N TYR A 40 -29.77 9.55 2.84
CA TYR A 40 -30.00 10.59 3.84
C TYR A 40 -30.29 11.96 3.21
N ALA A 41 -29.69 12.26 2.05
CA ALA A 41 -30.01 13.49 1.31
C ALA A 41 -31.47 13.47 0.81
N VAL A 42 -31.96 12.35 0.29
CA VAL A 42 -33.36 12.19 -0.15
C VAL A 42 -34.32 12.32 1.02
N LEU A 43 -33.98 11.70 2.14
CA LEU A 43 -34.78 11.73 3.37
C LEU A 43 -34.72 13.07 4.11
N ARG A 44 -33.83 13.99 3.70
CA ARG A 44 -33.53 15.25 4.39
C ARG A 44 -33.08 15.03 5.85
N ASP A 45 -32.39 13.93 6.10
CA ASP A 45 -31.75 13.64 7.38
C ASP A 45 -30.32 14.22 7.38
N ASP A 46 -30.21 15.49 7.76
CA ASP A 46 -28.94 16.20 7.78
C ASP A 46 -27.93 15.63 8.79
N ALA A 47 -28.43 14.98 9.86
CA ALA A 47 -27.56 14.36 10.86
C ALA A 47 -26.90 13.10 10.30
N GLY A 48 -27.70 12.20 9.70
CA GLY A 48 -27.22 11.01 9.00
C GLY A 48 -26.30 11.36 7.83
N LEU A 49 -26.65 12.38 7.06
CA LEU A 49 -25.86 12.92 5.95
C LEU A 49 -24.47 13.37 6.42
N LYS A 50 -24.43 14.27 7.41
CA LYS A 50 -23.18 14.83 7.95
C LYS A 50 -22.29 13.75 8.54
N TYR A 51 -22.87 12.81 9.27
CA TYR A 51 -22.12 11.70 9.87
C TYR A 51 -21.53 10.79 8.81
N SER A 52 -22.33 10.33 7.85
CA SER A 52 -21.90 9.38 6.82
C SER A 52 -20.83 9.98 5.90
N MET A 53 -20.94 11.27 5.56
CA MET A 53 -19.88 11.97 4.83
C MET A 53 -18.56 12.01 5.59
N ARG A 54 -18.58 12.23 6.90
CA ARG A 54 -17.36 12.24 7.72
C ARG A 54 -16.70 10.86 7.78
N CYS A 55 -17.50 9.81 7.92
CA CYS A 55 -16.99 8.43 7.86
C CYS A 55 -16.36 8.13 6.49
N ALA A 56 -17.06 8.43 5.40
CA ALA A 56 -16.53 8.23 4.05
C ALA A 56 -15.19 8.96 3.86
N ALA A 57 -15.09 10.21 4.32
CA ALA A 57 -13.85 10.98 4.23
C ALA A 57 -12.71 10.37 5.07
N ALA A 58 -13.00 9.82 6.25
CA ALA A 58 -12.00 9.18 7.09
C ALA A 58 -11.49 7.86 6.47
N GLU A 59 -12.40 7.02 5.99
CA GLU A 59 -12.08 5.75 5.34
C GLU A 59 -11.28 5.99 4.04
N PHE A 60 -11.68 6.99 3.24
CA PHE A 60 -10.95 7.37 2.03
C PHE A 60 -9.54 7.90 2.34
N ARG A 61 -9.38 8.71 3.39
CA ARG A 61 -8.05 9.17 3.83
C ARG A 61 -7.17 8.01 4.30
N ALA A 62 -7.72 7.05 5.02
CA ALA A 62 -6.98 5.85 5.40
C ALA A 62 -6.50 5.06 4.17
N ALA A 63 -7.35 4.92 3.15
CA ALA A 63 -6.98 4.27 1.89
C ALA A 63 -5.85 5.03 1.16
N LEU A 64 -5.89 6.37 1.16
CA LEU A 64 -4.83 7.19 0.56
C LEU A 64 -3.49 7.03 1.29
N ASN A 65 -3.48 6.91 2.61
CA ASN A 65 -2.24 6.68 3.36
C ASN A 65 -1.62 5.33 2.97
N LEU A 66 -2.42 4.26 2.91
CA LEU A 66 -1.96 2.94 2.49
C LEU A 66 -1.50 2.92 1.03
N LEU A 67 -2.10 3.74 0.17
CA LEU A 67 -1.65 3.90 -1.22
C LEU A 67 -0.27 4.54 -1.28
N GLY A 68 0.04 5.47 -0.37
CA GLY A 68 1.38 6.02 -0.18
C GLY A 68 2.38 4.92 0.15
N ASP A 69 2.09 4.12 1.18
CA ASP A 69 2.93 3.00 1.62
C ASP A 69 3.16 1.98 0.49
N LEU A 70 2.10 1.65 -0.26
CA LEU A 70 2.17 0.73 -1.42
C LEU A 70 3.09 1.28 -2.50
N THR A 71 2.99 2.57 -2.80
CA THR A 71 3.82 3.22 -3.82
C THR A 71 5.30 3.15 -3.43
N GLU A 72 5.61 3.53 -2.19
CA GLU A 72 6.99 3.48 -1.67
C GLU A 72 7.57 2.06 -1.67
N GLN A 73 6.75 1.05 -1.37
CA GLN A 73 7.18 -0.35 -1.46
C GLN A 73 7.47 -0.77 -2.89
N THR A 74 6.55 -0.51 -3.82
CA THR A 74 6.75 -0.88 -5.22
C THR A 74 7.96 -0.20 -5.84
N ASP A 75 8.26 1.04 -5.45
CA ASP A 75 9.44 1.74 -5.94
C ASP A 75 10.74 1.19 -5.36
N ARG A 76 10.76 0.79 -4.08
CA ARG A 76 11.89 0.08 -3.47
C ARG A 76 12.16 -1.27 -4.14
N ASP A 77 11.10 -2.05 -4.43
CA ASP A 77 11.24 -3.33 -5.12
C ASP A 77 11.79 -3.15 -6.53
N ARG A 78 11.30 -2.15 -7.27
CA ARG A 78 11.83 -1.79 -8.60
C ARG A 78 13.31 -1.42 -8.55
N GLN A 79 13.74 -0.62 -7.57
CA GLN A 79 15.15 -0.25 -7.40
C GLN A 79 16.03 -1.47 -7.06
N ARG A 80 15.52 -2.38 -6.23
CA ARG A 80 16.22 -3.63 -5.88
C ARG A 80 16.42 -4.51 -7.11
N ASP A 81 15.39 -4.68 -7.93
CA ASP A 81 15.47 -5.46 -9.17
C ASP A 81 16.46 -4.85 -10.17
N GLN A 82 16.47 -3.52 -10.30
CA GLN A 82 17.43 -2.81 -11.16
C GLN A 82 18.87 -2.99 -10.67
N SER A 83 19.10 -2.91 -9.35
CA SER A 83 20.42 -3.07 -8.74
C SER A 83 20.95 -4.50 -8.86
N ALA A 84 20.07 -5.51 -8.75
CA ALA A 84 20.44 -6.91 -8.91
C ALA A 84 20.76 -7.30 -10.36
N ARG A 85 20.22 -6.55 -11.34
CA ARG A 85 20.41 -6.80 -12.78
C ARG A 85 21.66 -6.14 -13.37
N ALA A 86 22.30 -5.20 -12.66
CA ALA A 86 23.56 -4.62 -13.10
C ALA A 86 24.65 -5.72 -13.18
N PRO A 87 25.23 -6.01 -14.35
CA PRO A 87 26.33 -6.97 -14.45
C PRO A 87 27.49 -6.44 -13.62
N ARG A 88 28.01 -7.27 -12.70
CA ARG A 88 29.32 -7.00 -12.09
C ARG A 88 30.35 -7.04 -13.21
N THR A 89 30.71 -5.89 -13.75
CA THR A 89 31.86 -5.76 -14.64
C THR A 89 33.08 -6.11 -13.80
N TYR A 90 33.48 -7.38 -13.81
CA TYR A 90 34.79 -7.81 -13.34
C TYR A 90 35.80 -7.26 -14.34
N SER A 91 36.28 -6.04 -14.11
CA SER A 91 37.50 -5.56 -14.73
C SER A 91 38.65 -6.38 -14.16
N ASN A 92 39.08 -7.40 -14.91
CA ASN A 92 40.29 -8.16 -14.60
C ASN A 92 41.52 -7.31 -15.01
N PRO A 93 42.35 -6.84 -14.07
CA PRO A 93 43.50 -5.99 -14.40
C PRO A 93 44.72 -6.76 -14.94
N GLU A 94 44.68 -8.10 -15.05
CA GLU A 94 45.86 -8.92 -15.37
C GLU A 94 46.10 -9.21 -16.88
N ALA A 95 45.36 -8.58 -17.80
CA ALA A 95 45.55 -8.80 -19.25
C ALA A 95 46.55 -7.81 -19.91
N ARG A 96 47.61 -7.41 -19.20
CA ARG A 96 48.73 -6.63 -19.76
C ARG A 96 50.07 -7.20 -19.30
N LEU A 97 50.52 -8.27 -19.95
CA LEU A 97 51.93 -8.65 -20.05
C LEU A 97 52.20 -9.15 -21.46
#